data_AF-A0A430KLN8-F1
#
_entry.id   AF-A0A430KLN8-F1
#
_cell.length_a   1.000
_cell.length_b   1.000
_cell.length_c   1.000
_cell.angle_alpha   90.00
_cell.angle_beta   90.00
_cell.angle_gamma   90.00
#
_symmetry.space_group_name_H-M   'P 1'
#
loop_
_entity.id
_entity.type
_entity.pdbx_description
1 polymer ?
#
loop_
_entity_poly.entity_id
_entity_poly.type
_entity_poly.pdbx_seq_one_letter_code
_entity_poly.pdbx_strand_id
1 'polypeptide(L)'
;MFAKDSVFLNLPAALNPKQAVFFDGMRHSAQIINLSYSRLCRSLTELSLVDSGVSEQSSFTHVFLDAWAFIDAADRFRCLWEMQPNSDTIPDTFSPKVVRSQLQAIRDIRNVSAHIAQKVDQIIALNSSVLGSIKWVTMESENPLKLKTHFIRPGITRGNVKAQFAMPSGDISFNHGSGCISLSVGKYEANLSAAYKTIWSVVKFAEATLASSMQPATSQERIPIDMFGSAELDTSQS
;
A
#
# COMPACT_ATOMS: atom_id res chain seq x y z
N MET A 1 -4.21 -9.81 4.43
CA MET A 1 -4.19 -9.73 5.90
C MET A 1 -3.37 -10.91 6.41
N PHE A 2 -2.56 -10.69 7.44
CA PHE A 2 -1.82 -11.78 8.10
C PHE A 2 -2.78 -12.79 8.72
N ALA A 3 -2.45 -14.08 8.64
CA ALA A 3 -3.13 -15.11 9.41
C ALA A 3 -2.82 -14.93 10.91
N LYS A 4 -3.70 -15.40 11.81
CA LYS A 4 -3.50 -15.24 13.26
C LYS A 4 -2.20 -15.87 13.77
N ASP A 5 -1.81 -16.96 13.13
CA ASP A 5 -0.60 -17.75 13.37
C ASP A 5 0.59 -17.32 12.50
N SER A 6 0.47 -16.19 11.79
CA SER A 6 1.57 -15.58 11.04
C SER A 6 2.82 -15.43 11.91
N VAL A 7 3.97 -15.86 11.37
CA VAL A 7 5.27 -15.73 12.05
C VAL A 7 5.64 -14.25 12.22
N PHE A 8 5.20 -13.38 11.32
CA PHE A 8 5.39 -11.93 11.47
C PHE A 8 4.63 -11.37 12.69
N LEU A 9 3.49 -11.95 13.06
CA LEU A 9 2.78 -11.58 14.30
C LEU A 9 3.34 -12.28 15.54
N ASN A 10 4.32 -13.15 15.37
CA ASN A 10 4.74 -14.13 16.38
C ASN A 10 6.24 -14.42 16.27
N LEU A 11 7.05 -13.36 16.26
CA LEU A 11 8.48 -13.48 15.99
C LEU A 11 9.18 -14.38 17.03
N PRO A 12 10.06 -15.30 16.61
CA PRO A 12 10.81 -16.15 17.54
C PRO A 12 11.72 -15.31 18.45
N ALA A 13 11.73 -15.59 19.76
CA ALA A 13 12.65 -14.93 20.70
C ALA A 13 14.12 -15.19 20.39
N ALA A 14 14.42 -16.27 19.66
CA ALA A 14 15.77 -16.60 19.21
C ALA A 14 16.30 -15.69 18.08
N LEU A 15 15.48 -14.82 17.51
CA LEU A 15 15.95 -13.86 16.49
C LEU A 15 16.95 -12.87 17.10
N ASN A 16 17.96 -12.51 16.30
CA ASN A 16 18.84 -11.41 16.66
C ASN A 16 18.01 -10.12 16.84
N PRO A 17 18.23 -9.32 17.90
CA PRO A 17 17.44 -8.12 18.17
C PRO A 17 17.37 -7.13 17.01
N LYS A 18 18.47 -6.94 16.28
CA LYS A 18 18.49 -6.09 15.07
C LYS A 18 17.55 -6.63 14.01
N GLN A 19 17.60 -7.94 13.75
CA GLN A 19 16.76 -8.59 12.76
C GLN A 19 15.27 -8.53 13.16
N ALA A 20 14.97 -8.72 14.45
CA ALA A 20 13.61 -8.58 14.98
C ALA A 20 13.03 -7.17 14.72
N VAL A 21 13.81 -6.10 14.91
CA VAL A 21 13.38 -4.73 14.61
C VAL A 21 13.05 -4.53 13.11
N PHE A 22 13.85 -5.12 12.21
CA PHE A 22 13.55 -5.06 10.77
C PHE A 22 12.25 -5.79 10.43
N PHE A 23 12.03 -6.98 10.98
CA PHE A 23 10.78 -7.72 10.76
C PHE A 23 9.57 -7.03 11.36
N ASP A 24 9.70 -6.43 12.54
CA ASP A 24 8.62 -5.66 13.15
C ASP A 24 8.24 -4.43 12.30
N GLY A 25 9.24 -3.70 11.81
CA GLY A 25 9.00 -2.60 10.87
C GLY A 25 8.32 -3.06 9.57
N MET A 26 8.74 -4.20 9.01
CA MET A 26 8.13 -4.77 7.81
C MET A 26 6.69 -5.26 8.07
N ARG A 27 6.43 -5.89 9.22
CA ARG A 27 5.10 -6.28 9.68
C ARG A 27 4.17 -5.08 9.73
N HIS A 28 4.57 -4.01 10.42
CA HIS A 28 3.77 -2.80 10.52
C HIS A 28 3.51 -2.15 9.16
N SER A 29 4.55 -2.03 8.32
CA SER A 29 4.37 -1.55 6.95
C SER A 29 3.37 -2.39 6.16
N ALA A 30 3.48 -3.73 6.21
CA ALA A 30 2.56 -4.63 5.53
C ALA A 30 1.11 -4.54 6.06
N GLN A 31 0.93 -4.34 7.37
CA GLN A 31 -0.38 -4.12 7.97
C GLN A 31 -1.01 -2.81 7.49
N ILE A 32 -0.25 -1.71 7.45
CA ILE A 32 -0.71 -0.42 6.92
C ILE A 32 -1.07 -0.54 5.45
N ILE A 33 -0.19 -1.14 4.63
CA ILE A 33 -0.42 -1.42 3.20
C ILE A 33 -1.73 -2.18 3.00
N ASN A 34 -1.97 -3.23 3.79
CA ASN A 34 -3.20 -4.01 3.71
C ASN A 34 -4.43 -3.19 4.08
N LEU A 35 -4.38 -2.47 5.19
CA LEU A 35 -5.51 -1.68 5.66
C LEU A 35 -5.86 -0.57 4.65
N SER A 36 -4.86 0.22 4.23
CA SER A 36 -5.09 1.33 3.31
C SER A 36 -5.49 0.85 1.93
N TYR A 37 -4.88 -0.22 1.39
CA TYR A 37 -5.30 -0.78 0.10
C TYR A 37 -6.73 -1.33 0.13
N SER A 38 -7.10 -2.07 1.18
CA SER A 38 -8.47 -2.58 1.33
C SER A 38 -9.51 -1.47 1.45
N ARG A 39 -9.23 -0.42 2.23
CA ARG A 39 -10.11 0.76 2.34
C ARG A 39 -10.21 1.51 1.02
N LEU A 40 -9.08 1.73 0.35
CA LEU A 40 -9.02 2.36 -0.97
C LEU A 40 -9.88 1.60 -1.99
N CYS A 41 -9.70 0.28 -2.10
CA CYS A 41 -10.50 -0.57 -2.98
C CYS A 41 -12.00 -0.42 -2.70
N ARG A 42 -12.41 -0.46 -1.42
CA ARG A 42 -13.81 -0.33 -1.01
C ARG A 42 -14.37 1.04 -1.40
N SER A 43 -13.70 2.12 -1.03
CA SER A 43 -14.14 3.48 -1.34
C SER A 43 -14.22 3.73 -2.84
N LEU A 44 -13.28 3.21 -3.63
CA LEU A 44 -13.31 3.33 -5.09
C LEU A 44 -14.48 2.55 -5.71
N THR A 45 -14.78 1.34 -5.21
CA THR A 45 -15.96 0.59 -5.65
C THR A 45 -17.25 1.30 -5.27
N GLU A 46 -17.39 1.78 -4.04
CA GLU A 46 -18.55 2.55 -3.61
C GLU A 46 -18.78 3.76 -4.52
N LEU A 47 -17.73 4.54 -4.79
CA LEU A 47 -17.79 5.67 -5.73
C LEU A 47 -18.16 5.26 -7.16
N SER A 48 -17.89 4.02 -7.57
CA SER A 48 -18.18 3.52 -8.91
C SER A 48 -19.62 3.04 -9.07
N LEU A 49 -20.23 2.58 -7.97
CA LEU A 49 -21.57 1.99 -7.93
C LEU A 49 -22.67 2.97 -7.51
N VAL A 50 -22.32 4.11 -6.90
CA VAL A 50 -23.30 5.17 -6.60
C VAL A 50 -23.87 5.70 -7.92
N ASP A 51 -25.18 5.53 -8.08
CA ASP A 51 -25.92 6.03 -9.23
C ASP A 51 -25.83 7.56 -9.28
N SER A 52 -25.62 8.11 -10.48
CA SER A 52 -25.20 9.49 -10.77
C SER A 52 -26.16 10.63 -10.31
N GLY A 53 -27.11 10.35 -9.41
CA GLY A 53 -28.25 11.21 -9.09
C GLY A 53 -28.15 12.07 -7.82
N VAL A 54 -27.34 11.74 -6.81
CA VAL A 54 -27.23 12.49 -5.53
C VAL A 54 -25.86 12.13 -4.90
N SER A 55 -24.97 12.99 -4.39
CA SER A 55 -25.10 14.30 -3.75
C SER A 55 -23.93 15.25 -4.08
N GLU A 56 -24.21 16.52 -3.84
CA GLU A 56 -23.23 17.58 -3.59
C GLU A 56 -22.10 17.10 -2.64
N GLN A 57 -20.85 17.46 -3.00
CA GLN A 57 -19.64 17.36 -2.17
C GLN A 57 -19.20 15.96 -1.70
N SER A 58 -19.08 15.00 -2.61
CA SER A 58 -18.28 13.80 -2.34
C SER A 58 -16.80 14.19 -2.16
N SER A 59 -16.34 14.27 -0.90
CA SER A 59 -14.94 14.53 -0.58
C SER A 59 -14.09 13.31 -0.89
N PHE A 60 -13.20 13.42 -1.88
CA PHE A 60 -12.23 12.36 -2.21
C PHE A 60 -11.04 12.30 -1.25
N THR A 61 -11.04 13.11 -0.19
CA THR A 61 -9.90 13.24 0.74
C THR A 61 -9.49 11.90 1.34
N HIS A 62 -10.46 11.08 1.74
CA HIS A 62 -10.19 9.75 2.30
C HIS A 62 -9.54 8.79 1.29
N VAL A 63 -9.93 8.86 0.01
CA VAL A 63 -9.33 8.07 -1.08
C VAL A 63 -7.85 8.43 -1.24
N PHE A 64 -7.53 9.74 -1.25
CA PHE A 64 -6.14 10.17 -1.34
C PHE A 64 -5.35 9.84 -0.07
N LEU A 65 -5.95 9.96 1.11
CA LEU A 65 -5.32 9.56 2.37
C LEU A 65 -4.89 8.10 2.34
N ASP A 66 -5.78 7.19 1.93
CA ASP A 66 -5.47 5.76 1.85
C ASP A 66 -4.43 5.46 0.75
N ALA A 67 -4.51 6.12 -0.41
CA ALA A 67 -3.53 5.96 -1.48
C ALA A 67 -2.12 6.42 -1.05
N TRP A 68 -2.00 7.56 -0.37
CA TRP A 68 -0.71 8.05 0.13
C TRP A 68 -0.18 7.25 1.31
N ALA A 69 -1.05 6.82 2.24
CA ALA A 69 -0.67 5.91 3.31
C ALA A 69 -0.11 4.58 2.76
N PHE A 70 -0.70 4.06 1.68
CA PHE A 70 -0.15 2.92 0.95
C PHE A 70 1.25 3.20 0.39
N ILE A 71 1.43 4.31 -0.33
CA ILE A 71 2.71 4.68 -0.95
C ILE A 71 3.82 4.76 0.10
N ASP A 72 3.58 5.47 1.21
CA ASP A 72 4.57 5.66 2.26
C ASP A 72 4.93 4.35 2.98
N ALA A 73 3.92 3.53 3.28
CA ALA A 73 4.16 2.24 3.93
C ALA A 73 4.88 1.25 3.00
N ALA A 74 4.56 1.26 1.70
CA ALA A 74 5.22 0.45 0.67
C ALA A 74 6.68 0.85 0.44
N ASP A 75 6.98 2.16 0.40
CA ASP A 75 8.37 2.65 0.31
C ASP A 75 9.17 2.23 1.56
N ARG A 76 8.58 2.38 2.75
CA ARG A 76 9.20 1.92 4.00
C ARG A 76 9.46 0.41 4.01
N PHE A 77 8.48 -0.39 3.57
CA PHE A 77 8.64 -1.84 3.46
C PHE A 77 9.83 -2.19 2.56
N ARG A 78 9.89 -1.58 1.37
CA ARG A 78 10.98 -1.76 0.41
C ARG A 78 12.33 -1.43 1.04
N CYS A 79 12.46 -0.29 1.71
CA CYS A 79 13.71 0.11 2.36
C CYS A 79 14.14 -0.88 3.46
N LEU A 80 13.20 -1.33 4.30
CA LEU A 80 13.49 -2.30 5.36
C LEU A 80 13.90 -3.66 4.78
N TRP A 81 13.23 -4.12 3.72
CA TRP A 81 13.60 -5.35 3.01
C TRP A 81 15.02 -5.29 2.44
N GLU A 82 15.41 -4.12 1.93
CA GLU A 82 16.73 -3.88 1.34
C GLU A 82 17.84 -3.84 2.39
N MET A 83 17.57 -3.28 3.57
CA MET A 83 18.57 -3.03 4.62
C MET A 83 18.64 -4.10 5.71
N GLN A 84 17.77 -5.11 5.67
CA GLN A 84 17.74 -6.14 6.70
C GLN A 84 19.06 -6.93 6.78
N PRO A 85 19.41 -7.49 7.94
CA PRO A 85 20.54 -8.41 8.04
C PRO A 85 20.42 -9.59 7.06
N ASN A 86 21.54 -10.00 6.47
CA ASN A 86 21.62 -11.09 5.49
C ASN A 86 20.78 -10.86 4.22
N SER A 87 20.55 -9.60 3.84
CA SER A 87 19.88 -9.24 2.58
C SER A 87 20.50 -9.90 1.35
N ASP A 88 21.82 -10.14 1.39
CA ASP A 88 22.61 -10.68 0.28
C ASP A 88 22.44 -12.19 0.11
N THR A 89 21.85 -12.89 1.10
CA THR A 89 21.57 -14.33 1.03
C THR A 89 20.15 -14.64 0.54
N ILE A 90 19.37 -13.61 0.24
CA ILE A 90 17.99 -13.76 -0.26
C ILE A 90 18.04 -14.24 -1.73
N PRO A 91 17.26 -15.27 -2.11
CA PRO A 91 17.23 -15.77 -3.49
C PRO A 91 16.93 -14.66 -4.50
N ASP A 92 17.48 -14.78 -5.71
CA ASP A 92 17.41 -13.75 -6.75
C ASP A 92 15.99 -13.23 -7.00
N THR A 93 14.99 -14.11 -7.00
CA THR A 93 13.57 -13.79 -7.20
C THR A 93 13.01 -12.79 -6.21
N PHE A 94 13.52 -12.79 -4.97
CA PHE A 94 13.12 -11.87 -3.90
C PHE A 94 14.26 -10.96 -3.46
N SER A 95 15.38 -10.97 -4.19
CA SER A 95 16.56 -10.17 -3.85
C SER A 95 16.21 -8.69 -3.70
N PRO A 96 16.93 -7.94 -2.84
CA PRO A 96 16.74 -6.51 -2.67
C PRO A 96 16.70 -5.75 -4.01
N LYS A 97 17.56 -6.13 -4.97
CA LYS A 97 17.62 -5.50 -6.30
C LYS A 97 16.33 -5.69 -7.09
N VAL A 98 15.75 -6.90 -7.09
CA VAL A 98 14.50 -7.19 -7.81
C VAL A 98 13.32 -6.46 -7.17
N VAL A 99 13.18 -6.55 -5.85
CA VAL A 99 12.09 -5.86 -5.12
C VAL A 99 12.21 -4.34 -5.28
N ARG A 100 13.42 -3.79 -5.21
CA ARG A 100 13.71 -2.37 -5.45
C ARG A 100 13.23 -1.94 -6.85
N SER A 101 13.55 -2.73 -7.87
CA SER A 101 13.13 -2.45 -9.25
C SER A 101 11.61 -2.49 -9.41
N GLN A 102 10.95 -3.50 -8.84
CA GLN A 102 9.49 -3.66 -8.93
C GLN A 102 8.71 -2.54 -8.21
N LEU A 103 9.29 -2.01 -7.13
CA LEU A 103 8.69 -0.93 -6.32
C LEU A 103 9.33 0.44 -6.59
N GLN A 104 10.03 0.61 -7.71
CA GLN A 104 10.71 1.88 -8.00
C GLN A 104 9.73 3.03 -8.23
N ALA A 105 8.63 2.79 -8.95
CA ALA A 105 7.60 3.79 -9.19
C ALA A 105 6.96 4.33 -7.90
N ILE A 106 6.84 3.50 -6.86
CA ILE A 106 6.34 3.91 -5.53
C ILE A 106 7.27 4.97 -4.92
N ARG A 107 8.59 4.71 -4.93
CA ARG A 107 9.60 5.64 -4.44
C ARG A 107 9.61 6.95 -5.23
N ASP A 108 9.49 6.86 -6.55
CA ASP A 108 9.51 8.03 -7.42
C ASP A 108 8.33 8.95 -7.11
N ILE A 109 7.12 8.40 -6.94
CA ILE A 109 5.93 9.16 -6.51
C ILE A 109 6.10 9.75 -5.11
N ARG A 110 6.56 8.96 -4.14
CA ARG A 110 6.81 9.43 -2.77
C ARG A 110 7.76 10.62 -2.74
N ASN A 111 8.80 10.59 -3.57
CA ASN A 111 9.78 11.67 -3.70
C ASN A 111 9.23 12.93 -4.39
N VAL A 112 8.10 12.85 -5.10
CA VAL A 112 7.42 14.07 -5.59
C VAL A 112 6.74 14.79 -4.42
N SER A 113 5.98 14.06 -3.61
CA SER A 113 5.26 14.63 -2.46
C SER A 113 6.21 15.21 -1.41
N ALA A 114 7.30 14.49 -1.09
CA ALA A 114 8.29 14.95 -0.11
C ALA A 114 8.98 16.29 -0.47
N HIS A 115 8.95 16.68 -1.76
CA HIS A 115 9.60 17.88 -2.27
C HIS A 115 8.60 18.80 -2.99
N ILE A 116 7.33 18.79 -2.58
CA ILE A 116 6.27 19.46 -3.32
C ILE A 116 6.49 20.97 -3.47
N ALA A 117 6.99 21.63 -2.41
CA ALA A 117 7.32 23.05 -2.44
C ALA A 117 8.40 23.40 -3.48
N GLN A 118 9.33 22.48 -3.73
CA GLN A 118 10.41 22.63 -4.71
C GLN A 118 9.97 22.21 -6.13
N LYS A 119 8.81 21.56 -6.26
CA LYS A 119 8.30 20.98 -7.51
C LYS A 119 7.03 21.65 -8.02
N VAL A 120 6.60 22.76 -7.41
CA VAL A 120 5.37 23.48 -7.79
C VAL A 120 5.37 23.88 -9.27
N ASP A 121 6.45 24.46 -9.77
CA ASP A 121 6.56 24.88 -11.17
C ASP A 121 6.42 23.70 -12.14
N GLN A 122 6.99 22.55 -11.78
CA GLN A 122 6.84 21.32 -12.57
C GLN A 122 5.40 20.80 -12.55
N ILE A 123 4.72 20.86 -11.40
CA ILE A 123 3.30 20.47 -11.28
C ILE A 123 2.41 21.36 -12.14
N ILE A 124 2.69 22.68 -12.15
CA ILE A 124 1.98 23.65 -13.01
C ILE A 124 2.27 23.36 -14.48
N ALA A 125 3.54 23.20 -14.87
CA ALA A 125 3.94 22.96 -16.25
C ALA A 125 3.36 21.66 -16.83
N LEU A 126 3.25 20.61 -16.01
CA LEU A 126 2.65 19.34 -16.41
C LEU A 126 1.12 19.33 -16.29
N ASN A 127 0.51 20.45 -15.91
CA ASN A 127 -0.90 20.56 -15.64
C ASN A 127 -1.36 19.38 -14.76
N SER A 128 -0.67 19.13 -13.65
CA SER A 128 -0.87 18.00 -12.74
C SER A 128 -1.61 18.46 -11.47
N SER A 129 -1.84 17.53 -10.53
CA SER A 129 -2.42 17.84 -9.23
C SER A 129 -1.40 17.62 -8.11
N VAL A 130 -1.48 18.43 -7.06
CA VAL A 130 -0.65 18.35 -5.85
C VAL A 130 -0.69 16.94 -5.24
N LEU A 131 -1.88 16.34 -5.16
CA LEU A 131 -2.06 14.97 -4.65
C LEU A 131 -2.04 13.89 -5.74
N GLY A 132 -1.86 14.31 -7.01
CA GLY A 132 -1.92 13.42 -8.17
C GLY A 132 -3.33 13.13 -8.69
N SER A 133 -3.43 12.10 -9.52
CA SER A 133 -4.68 11.54 -10.03
C SER A 133 -4.70 10.04 -9.81
N ILE A 134 -5.83 9.52 -9.35
CA ILE A 134 -6.05 8.09 -9.19
C ILE A 134 -6.91 7.61 -10.35
N LYS A 135 -6.53 6.49 -10.98
CA LYS A 135 -7.33 5.78 -11.98
C LYS A 135 -7.50 4.33 -11.56
N TRP A 136 -8.65 3.74 -11.86
CA TRP A 136 -8.95 2.35 -11.51
C TRP A 136 -10.01 1.75 -12.42
N VAL A 137 -10.15 0.43 -12.33
CA VAL A 137 -11.20 -0.35 -13.02
C VAL A 137 -12.11 -0.98 -11.97
N THR A 138 -13.42 -0.85 -12.16
CA THR A 138 -14.45 -1.49 -11.34
C THR A 138 -15.21 -2.51 -12.16
N MET A 139 -15.53 -3.66 -11.55
CA MET A 139 -16.43 -4.66 -12.12
C MET A 139 -17.88 -4.34 -11.73
N GLU A 140 -18.70 -3.95 -12.69
CA GLU A 140 -20.13 -3.63 -12.49
C GLU A 140 -21.01 -4.89 -12.55
N SER A 141 -20.65 -5.86 -13.39
CA SER A 141 -21.36 -7.13 -13.50
C SER A 141 -20.41 -8.23 -13.96
N GLU A 142 -20.57 -9.44 -13.43
CA GLU A 142 -19.82 -10.62 -13.86
C GLU A 142 -20.46 -11.31 -15.07
N ASN A 143 -21.78 -11.20 -15.23
CA ASN A 143 -22.54 -11.90 -16.27
C ASN A 143 -23.72 -11.04 -16.79
N PRO A 144 -23.62 -10.46 -18.00
CA PRO A 144 -22.42 -10.40 -18.83
C PRO A 144 -21.33 -9.54 -18.15
N LEU A 145 -20.05 -9.87 -18.39
CA LEU A 145 -18.94 -9.12 -17.83
C LEU A 145 -19.01 -7.65 -18.27
N LYS A 146 -19.17 -6.74 -17.31
CA LYS A 146 -19.16 -5.29 -17.50
C LYS A 146 -18.10 -4.68 -16.60
N LEU A 147 -17.14 -4.02 -17.22
CA LEU A 147 -16.06 -3.29 -16.54
C LEU A 147 -16.18 -1.81 -16.88
N LYS A 148 -15.89 -0.97 -15.88
CA LYS A 148 -15.88 0.48 -16.04
C LYS A 148 -14.57 1.04 -15.53
N THR A 149 -14.01 2.00 -16.26
CA THR A 149 -12.79 2.69 -15.86
C THR A 149 -13.14 4.06 -15.32
N HIS A 150 -12.52 4.43 -14.22
CA HIS A 150 -12.77 5.67 -13.50
C HIS A 150 -11.47 6.41 -13.22
N PHE A 151 -11.58 7.71 -12.94
CA PHE A 151 -10.48 8.49 -12.41
C PHE A 151 -10.98 9.58 -11.46
N ILE A 152 -10.13 9.97 -10.51
CA ILE A 152 -10.31 11.12 -9.63
C ILE A 152 -9.06 11.98 -9.75
N ARG A 153 -9.25 13.29 -9.86
CA ARG A 153 -8.17 14.26 -9.87
C ARG A 153 -8.59 15.53 -9.12
N PRO A 154 -8.05 15.78 -7.90
CA PRO A 154 -8.31 16.99 -7.16
C PRO A 154 -7.59 18.18 -7.81
N GLY A 155 -8.12 19.39 -7.63
CA GLY A 155 -7.40 20.62 -7.97
C GLY A 155 -8.23 21.65 -8.72
N ILE A 156 -7.52 22.70 -9.15
CA ILE A 156 -8.05 23.97 -9.67
C ILE A 156 -7.91 24.11 -11.19
N THR A 157 -7.57 23.01 -11.87
CA THR A 157 -7.25 23.00 -13.31
C THR A 157 -8.41 23.53 -14.14
N ARG A 158 -8.17 24.57 -14.94
CA ARG A 158 -9.14 25.09 -15.92
C ARG A 158 -8.82 24.50 -17.29
N GLY A 159 -9.75 23.76 -17.90
CA GLY A 159 -9.62 23.23 -19.27
C GLY A 159 -10.05 21.77 -19.44
N ASN A 160 -9.97 21.27 -20.68
CA ASN A 160 -10.36 19.90 -21.03
C ASN A 160 -9.35 18.87 -20.49
N VAL A 161 -9.83 17.91 -19.72
CA VAL A 161 -9.04 16.77 -19.25
C VAL A 161 -8.96 15.73 -20.38
N LYS A 162 -7.76 15.53 -20.94
CA LYS A 162 -7.48 14.37 -21.80
C LYS A 162 -7.05 13.21 -20.92
N ALA A 163 -7.96 12.28 -20.66
CA ALA A 163 -7.65 11.02 -19.98
C ALA A 163 -7.65 9.88 -21.00
N GLN A 164 -6.59 9.09 -21.02
CA GLN A 164 -6.50 7.89 -21.85
C GLN A 164 -6.77 6.66 -20.97
N PHE A 165 -7.91 6.02 -21.21
CA PHE A 165 -8.31 4.81 -20.51
C PHE A 165 -7.94 3.60 -21.37
N ALA A 166 -6.64 3.29 -21.41
CA ALA A 166 -6.22 2.00 -21.91
C ALA A 166 -6.53 0.95 -20.83
N MET A 167 -7.28 -0.09 -21.19
CA MET A 167 -7.40 -1.26 -20.32
C MET A 167 -5.99 -1.84 -20.12
N PRO A 168 -5.57 -2.08 -18.87
CA PRO A 168 -4.27 -2.68 -18.62
C PRO A 168 -4.20 -4.08 -19.24
N SER A 169 -3.07 -4.40 -19.85
CA SER A 169 -2.81 -5.74 -20.40
C SER A 169 -2.53 -6.74 -19.26
N GLY A 170 -3.19 -7.90 -19.29
CA GLY A 170 -2.97 -9.02 -18.37
C GLY A 170 -4.07 -9.25 -17.34
N ASP A 171 -3.79 -10.09 -16.35
CA ASP A 171 -4.77 -10.51 -15.34
C ASP A 171 -5.06 -9.38 -14.32
N ILE A 172 -6.31 -8.94 -14.32
CA ILE A 172 -6.83 -7.99 -13.34
C ILE A 172 -7.33 -8.75 -12.12
N SER A 173 -6.77 -8.42 -10.95
CA SER A 173 -7.33 -8.90 -9.68
C SER A 173 -8.18 -7.80 -9.07
N PHE A 174 -9.47 -8.07 -8.92
CA PHE A 174 -10.40 -7.19 -8.23
C PHE A 174 -10.38 -7.49 -6.73
N ASN A 175 -10.20 -6.46 -5.91
CA ASN A 175 -10.38 -6.53 -4.48
C ASN A 175 -11.55 -5.62 -4.12
N HIS A 176 -12.56 -6.16 -3.44
CA HIS A 176 -13.83 -5.48 -3.19
C HIS A 176 -14.46 -4.85 -4.45
N GLY A 177 -14.27 -5.44 -5.64
CA GLY A 177 -14.85 -4.96 -6.91
C GLY A 177 -13.98 -3.98 -7.71
N SER A 178 -12.90 -3.45 -7.12
CA SER A 178 -11.96 -2.52 -7.78
C SER A 178 -10.57 -3.12 -7.97
N GLY A 179 -9.93 -2.81 -9.11
CA GLY A 179 -8.62 -3.32 -9.49
C GLY A 179 -7.86 -2.35 -10.39
N CYS A 180 -6.61 -2.69 -10.71
CA CYS A 180 -5.72 -1.88 -11.55
C CYS A 180 -5.59 -0.42 -11.10
N ILE A 181 -5.60 -0.23 -9.79
CA ILE A 181 -5.54 1.09 -9.17
C ILE A 181 -4.14 1.66 -9.39
N SER A 182 -4.06 2.83 -10.01
CA SER A 182 -2.82 3.53 -10.26
C SER A 182 -2.92 4.97 -9.79
N LEU A 183 -1.84 5.47 -9.19
CA LEU A 183 -1.68 6.86 -8.80
C LEU A 183 -0.64 7.50 -9.73
N SER A 184 -0.96 8.66 -10.29
CA SER A 184 -0.05 9.43 -11.14
C SER A 184 0.21 10.79 -10.52
N VAL A 185 1.49 11.19 -10.40
CA VAL A 185 1.91 12.48 -9.83
C VAL A 185 3.04 13.06 -10.69
N GLY A 186 2.84 14.25 -11.24
CA GLY A 186 3.76 14.83 -12.22
C GLY A 186 3.92 13.90 -13.43
N LYS A 187 5.15 13.42 -13.67
CA LYS A 187 5.48 12.50 -14.77
C LYS A 187 5.50 11.02 -14.36
N TYR A 188 5.29 10.72 -13.08
CA TYR A 188 5.41 9.37 -12.54
C TYR A 188 4.05 8.73 -12.36
N GLU A 189 3.98 7.43 -12.54
CA GLU A 189 2.79 6.63 -12.31
C GLU A 189 3.19 5.32 -11.62
N ALA A 190 2.46 4.94 -10.58
CA ALA A 190 2.65 3.68 -9.87
C ALA A 190 1.33 2.90 -9.83
N ASN A 191 1.41 1.63 -10.22
CA ASN A 191 0.31 0.69 -10.11
C ASN A 191 0.30 0.10 -8.69
N LEU A 192 -0.64 0.57 -7.87
CA LEU A 192 -0.77 0.16 -6.47
C LEU A 192 -1.25 -1.29 -6.36
N SER A 193 -2.08 -1.76 -7.29
CA SER A 193 -2.52 -3.16 -7.33
C SER A 193 -1.35 -4.13 -7.59
N ALA A 194 -0.45 -3.77 -8.50
CA ALA A 194 0.76 -4.55 -8.76
C ALA A 194 1.72 -4.52 -7.57
N ALA A 195 1.98 -3.33 -7.00
CA ALA A 195 2.82 -3.19 -5.81
C ALA A 195 2.28 -4.00 -4.62
N TYR A 196 0.96 -4.01 -4.41
CA TYR A 196 0.31 -4.80 -3.37
C TYR A 196 0.58 -6.31 -3.55
N LYS A 197 0.44 -6.82 -4.77
CA LYS A 197 0.76 -8.24 -5.10
C LYS A 197 2.23 -8.55 -4.84
N THR A 198 3.14 -7.68 -5.29
CA THR A 198 4.58 -7.82 -5.07
C THR A 198 4.91 -7.89 -3.58
N ILE A 199 4.44 -6.92 -2.79
CA ILE A 199 4.71 -6.87 -1.34
C ILE A 199 4.21 -8.14 -0.65
N TRP A 200 2.99 -8.60 -0.95
CA TRP A 200 2.48 -9.83 -0.35
C TRP A 200 3.22 -11.09 -0.78
N SER A 201 3.79 -11.12 -1.98
CA SER A 201 4.68 -12.23 -2.38
C SER A 201 5.96 -12.25 -1.56
N VAL A 202 6.56 -11.08 -1.29
CA VAL A 202 7.75 -10.92 -0.44
C VAL A 202 7.44 -11.29 1.00
N VAL A 203 6.30 -10.83 1.53
CA VAL A 203 5.83 -11.17 2.88
C VAL A 203 5.68 -12.68 3.03
N LYS A 204 5.00 -13.36 2.11
CA LYS A 204 4.83 -14.83 2.15
C LYS A 204 6.17 -15.56 2.12
N PHE A 205 7.10 -15.10 1.28
CA PHE A 205 8.44 -15.67 1.23
C PHE A 205 9.18 -15.49 2.56
N ALA A 206 9.12 -14.30 3.16
CA ALA A 206 9.76 -14.02 4.45
C ALA A 206 9.15 -14.84 5.58
N GLU A 207 7.82 -14.99 5.62
CA GLU A 207 7.13 -15.86 6.59
C GLU A 207 7.56 -17.31 6.45
N ALA A 208 7.63 -17.84 5.22
CA ALA A 208 8.06 -19.21 4.97
C ALA A 208 9.53 -19.44 5.39
N THR A 209 10.40 -18.46 5.15
CA THR A 209 11.82 -18.51 5.54
C THR A 209 11.99 -18.47 7.06
N LEU A 210 11.20 -17.64 7.75
CA LEU A 210 11.22 -17.61 9.21
C LEU A 210 10.65 -18.90 9.80
N ALA A 211 9.54 -19.41 9.26
CA ALA A 211 8.91 -20.64 9.72
C ALA A 211 9.86 -21.85 9.60
N SER A 212 10.64 -21.96 8.51
CA SER A 212 11.59 -23.06 8.33
C SER A 212 12.79 -22.99 9.27
N SER A 213 13.13 -21.81 9.77
CA SER A 213 14.17 -21.61 10.79
C SER A 213 13.70 -21.94 12.21
N MET A 214 12.40 -22.12 12.43
CA MET A 214 11.85 -22.53 13.72
C MET A 214 11.89 -24.05 13.87
N GLN A 215 12.43 -24.55 14.98
CA GLN A 215 12.34 -25.98 15.33
C GLN A 215 10.89 -26.35 15.72
N PRO A 216 10.43 -27.58 15.42
CA PRO A 216 9.09 -28.03 15.79
C PRO A 216 8.91 -27.96 17.32
N ALA A 217 7.81 -27.29 17.71
CA ALA A 217 7.63 -26.66 19.00
C ALA A 217 7.55 -27.62 20.20
N THR A 218 8.39 -27.36 21.19
CA THR A 218 8.00 -27.42 22.62
C THR A 218 8.46 -26.11 23.27
N SER A 219 7.49 -25.20 23.49
CA SER A 219 7.65 -23.88 24.14
C SER A 219 8.76 -22.95 23.63
N GLN A 220 8.80 -22.61 22.34
CA GLN A 220 9.63 -21.48 21.91
C GLN A 220 9.01 -20.17 22.38
N GLU A 221 9.73 -19.44 23.23
CA GLU A 221 9.40 -18.07 23.62
C GLU A 221 9.25 -17.18 22.37
N ARG A 222 8.29 -16.27 22.41
CA ARG A 222 8.02 -15.30 21.35
C ARG A 222 8.37 -13.90 21.83
N ILE A 223 8.83 -13.07 20.92
CA ILE A 223 9.04 -11.65 21.21
C ILE A 223 7.67 -11.00 21.45
N PRO A 224 7.47 -10.25 22.55
CA PRO A 224 6.25 -9.49 22.76
C PRO A 224 5.98 -8.54 21.59
N ILE A 225 4.72 -8.41 21.22
CA ILE A 225 4.27 -7.55 20.11
C ILE A 225 3.73 -6.21 20.62
N ASP A 226 2.79 -5.61 19.88
CA ASP A 226 2.11 -4.37 20.22
C ASP A 226 1.61 -4.35 21.68
N MET A 227 1.90 -3.25 22.39
CA MET A 227 1.42 -3.01 23.75
C MET A 227 0.44 -1.82 23.74
N PHE A 228 -0.74 -2.02 24.32
CA PHE A 228 -1.69 -0.94 24.60
C PHE A 228 -1.79 -0.75 26.11
N GLY A 229 -1.62 0.49 26.57
CA GLY A 229 -1.74 0.86 27.98
C GLY A 229 -2.76 1.97 28.17
N SER A 230 -3.55 1.89 29.23
CA SER A 230 -4.49 2.92 29.66
C SER A 230 -4.39 3.12 31.17
N ALA A 231 -4.62 4.34 31.64
CA ALA A 231 -4.72 4.68 33.04
C ALA A 231 -5.97 5.52 33.28
N GLU A 232 -6.67 5.26 34.37
CA GLU A 232 -7.81 6.03 34.82
C GLU A 232 -7.39 6.92 35.99
N LEU A 233 -7.78 8.18 35.97
CA LEU A 233 -7.51 9.13 37.06
C LEU A 233 -8.77 9.22 37.93
N ASP A 234 -8.65 8.82 39.19
CA ASP A 234 -9.74 9.00 40.16
C ASP A 234 -9.74 10.45 40.67
N THR A 235 -10.77 11.22 40.33
CA THR A 235 -10.98 12.61 40.77
C THR A 235 -11.93 12.71 41.97
N SER A 236 -12.30 11.60 42.62
CA SER A 236 -13.27 11.62 43.73
C SER A 236 -12.72 12.16 45.06
N GLN A 237 -11.45 12.61 45.08
CA GLN A 237 -10.80 13.19 46.28
C GLN A 237 -10.38 14.66 46.12
N SER A 238 -10.93 15.41 45.15
CA SER A 238 -10.72 16.87 45.01
C SER A 238 -11.90 17.68 45.53
#